data_AF-A0A3B8LZ08-F1
#
_entry.id   AF-A0A3B8LZ08-F1
#
_cell.length_a   1.000
_cell.length_b   1.000
_cell.length_c   1.000
_cell.angle_alpha   90.00
_cell.angle_beta   90.00
_cell.angle_gamma   90.00
#
_symmetry.space_group_name_H-M   'P 1'
#
loop_
_entity.id
_entity.type
_entity.pdbx_description
1 polymer ?
#
loop_
_entity_poly.entity_id
_entity_poly.type
_entity_poly.pdbx_seq_one_letter_code
_entity_poly.pdbx_strand_id
1 'polypeptide(L)' 'MTRLLALAVACLLLLSPLQAADKPADKTTPKPTAEQLTFFEKKIRPLLVSKCYGCHSAKAKSVKGELLLDSR' A
#
# COMPACT_ATOMS: atom_id res chain seq x y z
N MET A 1 -15.48 36.15 17.68
CA MET A 1 -14.14 35.56 17.42
C MET A 1 -14.00 34.16 18.02
N THR A 2 -14.34 33.96 19.29
CA THR A 2 -14.37 32.62 19.95
C THR A 2 -15.30 31.60 19.28
N ARG A 3 -16.47 32.02 18.78
CA ARG A 3 -17.40 31.12 18.03
C ARG A 3 -16.88 30.70 16.65
N LEU A 4 -16.10 31.55 15.98
CA LEU A 4 -15.44 31.23 14.70
C LEU A 4 -14.28 30.27 14.91
N LEU A 5 -13.49 30.45 15.99
CA LEU A 5 -12.47 29.47 16.39
C LEU A 5 -13.09 28.11 16.74
N ALA A 6 -14.22 28.10 17.46
CA ALA A 6 -14.90 26.86 17.84
C ALA A 6 -15.43 26.07 16.61
N LEU A 7 -15.98 26.76 15.60
CA LEU A 7 -16.41 26.11 14.36
C LEU A 7 -15.23 25.58 13.53
N ALA A 8 -14.12 26.31 13.46
CA ALA A 8 -12.94 25.89 12.73
C ALA A 8 -12.30 24.62 13.35
N VAL A 9 -12.24 24.54 14.68
CA VAL A 9 -11.73 23.35 15.40
C VAL A 9 -12.68 22.16 15.23
N ALA A 10 -14.00 22.37 15.26
CA ALA A 10 -14.98 21.31 15.00
C ALA A 10 -14.89 20.77 13.56
N CYS A 11 -14.63 21.63 12.58
CA CYS A 11 -14.44 21.24 11.18
C CYS A 11 -13.14 20.44 10.99
N LEU A 12 -12.05 20.82 11.68
CA LEU A 12 -10.79 20.06 11.68
C LEU A 12 -10.91 18.66 12.31
N LEU A 13 -11.74 18.49 13.35
CA LEU A 13 -11.95 17.19 14.01
C LEU A 13 -12.81 16.24 13.15
N LEU A 14 -13.76 16.78 12.39
CA LEU A 14 -14.65 16.02 11.50
C LEU A 14 -13.99 15.58 10.18
N LEU A 15 -12.80 16.10 9.85
CA LEU A 15 -12.04 15.74 8.64
C LEU A 15 -11.00 14.63 8.87
N SER A 16 -11.08 13.89 9.98
CA SER A 16 -10.18 12.76 10.21
C SER A 16 -10.29 11.75 9.06
N PRO A 17 -9.21 11.48 8.30
CA PRO A 17 -9.25 10.43 7.29
C PRO A 17 -9.55 9.12 8.00
N LEU A 18 -10.57 8.42 7.50
CA LEU A 18 -10.91 7.06 7.91
C LEU A 18 -9.63 6.23 7.82
N GLN A 19 -9.02 5.93 8.97
CA GLN A 19 -7.89 5.01 9.01
C GLN A 19 -8.38 3.70 8.43
N ALA A 20 -7.87 3.36 7.24
CA ALA A 20 -7.86 1.99 6.77
C ALA A 20 -7.05 1.21 7.79
N ALA A 21 -7.73 0.72 8.83
CA ALA A 21 -7.15 -0.21 9.76
C ALA A 21 -6.65 -1.38 8.93
N ASP A 22 -5.34 -1.63 8.97
CA ASP A 22 -4.74 -2.90 8.54
C ASP A 22 -5.55 -4.00 9.22
N LYS A 23 -6.49 -4.57 8.47
CA LYS A 23 -7.32 -5.65 8.94
C LYS A 23 -6.34 -6.80 9.21
N PRO A 24 -6.24 -7.31 10.45
CA PRO A 24 -5.27 -8.35 10.75
C PRO A 24 -5.52 -9.51 9.80
N ALA A 25 -4.46 -9.95 9.13
CA ALA A 25 -4.52 -10.99 8.10
C ALA A 25 -5.37 -12.16 8.59
N ASP A 26 -6.46 -12.42 7.88
CA ASP A 26 -7.35 -13.53 8.16
C ASP A 26 -6.54 -14.83 8.16
N LYS A 27 -6.57 -15.58 9.27
CA LYS A 27 -5.91 -16.88 9.42
C LYS A 27 -6.44 -17.94 8.44
N THR A 28 -7.51 -17.62 7.72
CA THR A 28 -8.11 -18.47 6.68
C THR A 28 -7.41 -18.34 5.32
N THR A 29 -6.50 -17.38 5.15
CA THR A 29 -5.77 -17.22 3.87
C THR A 29 -4.75 -18.35 3.70
N PRO A 30 -4.84 -19.21 2.67
CA PRO A 30 -3.90 -20.30 2.47
C PRO A 30 -2.50 -19.73 2.22
N LYS A 31 -1.49 -20.25 2.93
CA LYS A 31 -0.09 -19.91 2.65
C LYS A 31 0.31 -20.51 1.29
N PRO A 32 1.07 -19.79 0.45
CA PRO A 32 1.57 -20.34 -0.81
C PRO A 32 2.43 -21.59 -0.58
N THR A 33 2.32 -22.57 -1.48
CA THR A 33 3.21 -23.75 -1.48
C THR A 33 4.61 -23.38 -1.99
N ALA A 34 5.59 -24.26 -1.77
CA ALA A 34 6.95 -24.06 -2.26
C ALA A 34 7.02 -23.98 -3.79
N GLU A 35 6.19 -24.75 -4.49
CA GLU A 35 6.09 -24.76 -5.95
C GLU A 35 5.53 -23.43 -6.47
N GLN A 36 4.50 -22.88 -5.82
CA GLN A 36 3.91 -21.59 -6.16
C GLN A 36 4.92 -20.45 -5.99
N LEU A 37 5.67 -20.45 -4.88
CA LEU A 37 6.74 -19.49 -4.67
C LEU A 37 7.84 -19.63 -5.73
N THR A 38 8.26 -20.85 -6.04
CA THR A 38 9.28 -21.10 -7.06
C THR A 38 8.83 -20.59 -8.43
N PHE A 39 7.57 -20.81 -8.80
CA PHE A 39 7.01 -20.29 -10.04
C PHE A 39 7.00 -18.75 -10.04
N PHE A 40 6.53 -18.12 -8.97
CA PHE A 40 6.52 -16.67 -8.85
C PHE A 40 7.92 -16.07 -9.01
N GLU A 41 8.91 -16.62 -8.30
CA GLU A 41 10.29 -16.15 -8.35
C GLU A 41 10.93 -16.34 -9.73
N LYS A 42 10.69 -17.49 -10.38
CA LYS A 42 11.32 -17.80 -11.67
C LYS A 42 10.61 -17.19 -12.88
N LYS A 43 9.31 -16.93 -12.80
CA LYS A 43 8.49 -16.54 -13.96
C LYS A 43 7.87 -15.16 -13.82
N ILE A 44 7.44 -14.76 -12.63
CA ILE A 44 6.69 -13.52 -12.42
C ILE A 44 7.61 -12.38 -12.00
N ARG A 45 8.46 -12.58 -10.98
CA ARG A 45 9.35 -11.53 -10.47
C ARG A 45 10.25 -10.91 -11.57
N PRO A 46 10.84 -11.65 -12.51
CA PRO A 46 11.66 -11.06 -13.57
C PRO A 46 10.88 -10.08 -14.46
N LEU A 47 9.59 -10.34 -14.69
CA LEU A 47 8.71 -9.46 -15.46
C LEU A 47 8.43 -8.17 -14.68
N LEU A 48 8.14 -8.28 -13.38
CA LEU A 48 7.92 -7.11 -12.53
C LEU A 48 9.16 -6.22 -12.45
N VAL A 49 10.35 -6.81 -12.31
CA VAL A 49 11.62 -6.08 -12.33
C VAL A 49 11.82 -5.37 -13.68
N SER A 50 11.61 -6.08 -14.79
CA SER A 50 11.84 -5.53 -16.14
C SER A 50 10.83 -4.47 -16.55
N LYS A 51 9.57 -4.59 -16.14
CA LYS A 51 8.45 -3.82 -16.70
C LYS A 51 7.77 -2.87 -15.71
N CYS A 52 7.88 -3.12 -14.41
CA CYS A 52 7.07 -2.41 -13.42
C CYS A 52 7.92 -1.64 -12.39
N TYR A 53 9.01 -2.23 -11.90
CA TYR A 53 9.82 -1.66 -10.82
C TYR A 53 10.50 -0.34 -11.19
N GLY A 54 10.67 -0.03 -12.48
CA GLY A 54 11.17 1.28 -12.90
C GLY A 54 10.33 2.46 -12.43
N CYS A 55 9.02 2.25 -12.17
CA CYS A 55 8.08 3.28 -11.69
C CYS A 55 7.36 2.91 -10.39
N HIS A 56 7.28 1.62 -10.03
CA HIS A 56 6.49 1.11 -8.89
C HIS A 56 7.33 0.31 -7.89
N SER A 57 8.60 0.64 -7.75
CA SER A 57 9.47 0.08 -6.69
C SER A 57 9.72 1.13 -5.62
N ALA A 58 9.93 0.71 -4.38
CA ALA A 58 10.43 1.58 -3.32
C ALA A 58 11.78 2.23 -3.66
N LYS A 59 12.51 1.67 -4.62
CA LYS A 59 13.79 2.19 -5.13
C LYS A 59 13.66 2.95 -6.46
N ALA A 60 12.45 3.12 -6.99
CA ALA A 60 12.25 3.89 -8.21
C ALA A 60 12.63 5.37 -7.98
N LYS A 61 13.24 6.01 -8.99
CA LYS A 61 13.58 7.44 -8.91
C LYS A 61 12.35 8.33 -8.71
N SER A 62 11.20 7.90 -9.23
CA SER A 62 9.91 8.54 -9.05
C SER A 62 8.86 7.44 -8.97
N VAL A 63 8.16 7.37 -7.83
CA VAL A 63 7.06 6.43 -7.62
C VAL A 63 5.80 6.98 -8.26
N LYS A 64 5.20 6.21 -9.17
CA LYS A 64 3.98 6.61 -9.88
C LYS A 64 2.74 6.06 -9.19
N GLY A 65 1.70 6.89 -9.09
CA GLY A 65 0.39 6.49 -8.59
C GLY A 65 0.40 5.97 -7.17
N GLU A 66 1.38 6.39 -6.36
CA GLU A 66 1.51 6.00 -4.93
C GLU A 66 1.51 4.48 -4.70
N LEU A 67 1.90 3.71 -5.71
CA LEU A 67 1.86 2.24 -5.70
C LEU A 67 3.27 1.64 -5.62
N LEU A 68 3.45 0.71 -4.67
CA LEU A 68 4.68 -0.08 -4.48
C LEU A 68 4.38 -1.57 -4.71
N LEU A 69 5.10 -2.19 -5.66
CA LEU A 69 4.95 -3.61 -6.01
C LEU A 69 6.05 -4.50 -5.41
N ASP A 70 6.92 -3.93 -4.58
CA ASP A 70 8.02 -4.61 -3.91
C ASP A 70 8.02 -4.40 -2.39
N SER A 71 6.90 -3.92 -1.82
CA SER A 71 6.65 -3.92 -0.39
C SER A 71 6.18 -5.30 0.10
N ARG A 72 6.44 -5.57 1.38
CA ARG A 72 6.09 -6.84 2.06
C ARG A 72 4.65 -6.83 2.55
#